data_AF-A0A919M810-F1
#
_entry.id   AF-A0A919M810-F1
#
_cell.length_a   1.000
_cell.length_b   1.000
_cell.length_c   1.000
_cell.angle_alpha   90.00
_cell.angle_beta   90.00
_cell.angle_gamma   90.00
#
_symmetry.space_group_name_H-M   'P 1'
#
loop_
_entity.id
_entity.type
_entity.pdbx_description
1 polymer ?
#
loop_
_entity_poly.entity_id
_entity_poly.type
_entity_poly.pdbx_seq_one_letter_code
_entity_poly.pdbx_strand_id
1 'polypeptide(L)'
;MISVTSATKNYILQPELIRKHKKALQWLSTTIMWKGELIFFQKALIDYAPLFYKLKDKKKIDHFENLFLYYSGEVVDSLRSKLRQHENRLASALKTKNETSTRYFREHDSLMDELSTFSKSYNELKADFLKFISSANKKG
;
A
#
# COMPACT_ATOMS: atom_id res chain seq x y z
N MET A 1 -12.41 16.95 2.42
CA MET A 1 -11.15 16.92 1.63
C MET A 1 -11.11 18.18 0.79
N ILE A 2 -10.08 19.02 0.94
CA ILE A 2 -9.94 20.24 0.14
C ILE A 2 -9.39 19.82 -1.22
N SER A 3 -10.19 19.99 -2.27
CA SER A 3 -9.76 19.69 -3.64
C SER A 3 -8.66 20.68 -4.04
N VAL A 4 -7.45 20.19 -4.27
CA VAL A 4 -6.29 21.00 -4.69
C VAL A 4 -6.56 21.68 -6.05
N THR A 5 -7.55 21.22 -6.81
CA THR A 5 -8.02 21.86 -8.05
C THR A 5 -8.75 23.19 -7.84
N SER A 6 -9.23 23.52 -6.64
CA SER A 6 -9.92 24.80 -6.39
C SER A 6 -8.97 25.97 -6.16
N ALA A 7 -7.69 25.71 -5.87
CA ALA A 7 -6.69 26.75 -5.57
C ALA A 7 -5.98 27.30 -6.83
N THR A 8 -6.20 26.71 -8.01
CA THR A 8 -5.41 26.97 -9.22
C THR A 8 -6.04 27.96 -10.21
N LYS A 9 -6.96 28.84 -9.78
CA LYS A 9 -7.47 29.90 -10.68
C LYS A 9 -6.38 30.87 -11.20
N ASN A 10 -5.17 30.84 -10.63
CA ASN A 10 -4.09 31.80 -10.92
C ASN A 10 -2.74 31.17 -11.35
N TYR A 11 -2.64 29.85 -11.60
CA TYR A 11 -1.35 29.19 -11.88
C TYR A 11 -1.44 28.07 -12.94
N ILE A 12 -0.49 28.04 -13.88
CA ILE A 12 -0.25 26.91 -14.78
C ILE A 12 0.71 25.97 -14.06
N LEU A 13 0.19 24.88 -13.47
CA LEU A 13 1.03 23.85 -12.87
C LEU A 13 1.79 23.08 -13.94
N GLN A 14 3.03 22.72 -13.66
CA GLN A 14 3.83 21.88 -14.55
C GLN A 14 3.15 20.52 -14.76
N PRO A 15 2.99 20.03 -16.01
CA PRO A 15 2.33 18.75 -16.29
C PRO A 15 2.93 17.56 -15.51
N GLU A 16 4.25 17.55 -15.34
CA GLU A 16 4.96 16.54 -14.57
C GLU A 16 4.57 16.53 -13.08
N LEU A 17 4.35 17.69 -12.48
CA LEU A 17 3.92 17.80 -11.10
C LEU A 17 2.52 17.21 -10.90
N ILE A 18 1.60 17.51 -11.83
CA ILE A 18 0.24 16.95 -11.85
C ILE A 18 0.30 15.42 -11.96
N ARG A 19 1.17 14.90 -12.84
CA ARG A 19 1.35 13.45 -13.05
C ARG A 19 1.84 12.77 -11.78
N LYS A 20 2.86 13.33 -11.12
CA LYS A 20 3.43 12.81 -9.87
C LYS A 20 2.41 12.85 -8.72
N HIS A 21 1.66 13.95 -8.57
CA HIS A 21 0.56 14.05 -7.60
C HIS A 21 -0.49 12.95 -7.81
N LYS A 22 -1.00 12.80 -9.04
CA LYS A 22 -1.97 11.75 -9.37
C LYS A 22 -1.45 10.34 -9.03
N LYS A 23 -0.19 10.06 -9.35
CA LYS A 23 0.46 8.78 -9.05
C LYS A 23 0.55 8.52 -7.54
N ALA A 24 0.90 9.54 -6.75
CA ALA A 24 0.93 9.43 -5.29
C ALA A 24 -0.48 9.16 -4.70
N LEU A 25 -1.52 9.81 -5.22
CA LEU A 25 -2.90 9.56 -4.81
C LEU A 25 -3.39 8.16 -5.16
N GLN A 26 -2.99 7.63 -6.33
CA GLN A 26 -3.27 6.25 -6.71
C GLN A 26 -2.66 5.29 -5.68
N TRP A 27 -1.38 5.47 -5.35
CA TRP A 27 -0.73 4.64 -4.33
C TRP A 27 -1.34 4.78 -2.94
N LEU A 28 -1.77 5.99 -2.53
CA LEU A 28 -2.50 6.16 -1.27
C LEU A 28 -3.78 5.31 -1.25
N SER A 29 -4.51 5.27 -2.35
CA SER A 29 -5.70 4.42 -2.49
C SER A 29 -5.33 2.94 -2.43
N THR A 30 -4.25 2.55 -3.11
CA THR A 30 -3.71 1.18 -3.06
C THR A 30 -3.32 0.76 -1.64
N THR A 31 -2.67 1.62 -0.84
CA THR A 31 -2.35 1.27 0.56
C THR A 31 -3.58 1.01 1.41
N ILE A 32 -4.70 1.69 1.14
CA ILE A 32 -5.97 1.44 1.83
C ILE A 32 -6.52 0.07 1.43
N MET A 33 -6.48 -0.24 0.13
CA MET A 33 -6.89 -1.54 -0.41
C MET A 33 -6.07 -2.68 0.21
N TRP A 34 -4.73 -2.58 0.20
CA TRP A 34 -3.85 -3.58 0.80
C TRP A 34 -4.16 -3.82 2.27
N LYS A 35 -4.39 -2.76 3.06
CA LYS A 35 -4.74 -2.90 4.47
C LYS A 35 -6.08 -3.64 4.65
N GLY A 36 -7.08 -3.29 3.84
CA GLY A 36 -8.38 -3.98 3.83
C GLY A 36 -8.26 -5.45 3.45
N GLU A 37 -7.50 -5.76 2.40
CA GLU A 37 -7.27 -7.13 1.94
C GLU A 37 -6.51 -7.97 2.98
N LEU A 38 -5.50 -7.41 3.65
CA LEU A 38 -4.78 -8.13 4.72
C LEU A 38 -5.69 -8.48 5.90
N ILE A 39 -6.58 -7.57 6.30
CA ILE A 39 -7.59 -7.83 7.32
C ILE A 39 -8.56 -8.92 6.86
N PHE A 40 -8.96 -8.90 5.58
CA PHE A 40 -9.80 -9.93 4.99
C PHE A 40 -9.08 -11.29 4.97
N PHE A 41 -7.80 -11.34 4.59
CA PHE A 41 -7.01 -12.59 4.60
C PHE A 41 -6.83 -13.13 6.00
N GLN A 42 -6.64 -12.29 7.01
CA GLN A 42 -6.59 -12.73 8.41
C GLN A 42 -7.89 -13.42 8.83
N LYS A 43 -9.06 -12.85 8.47
CA LYS A 43 -10.37 -13.46 8.76
C LYS A 43 -10.54 -14.78 8.02
N ALA A 44 -10.23 -14.80 6.72
CA ALA A 44 -10.30 -16.03 5.93
C ALA A 44 -9.35 -17.12 6.48
N LEU A 45 -8.15 -16.75 6.95
CA LEU A 45 -7.23 -17.70 7.56
C LEU A 45 -7.83 -18.33 8.83
N ILE A 46 -8.45 -17.52 9.69
CA ILE A 46 -9.14 -18.00 10.90
C ILE A 46 -10.28 -18.96 10.54
N ASP A 47 -11.10 -18.62 9.54
CA ASP A 47 -12.25 -19.42 9.12
C ASP A 47 -11.82 -20.78 8.53
N TYR A 48 -10.70 -20.82 7.80
CA TYR A 48 -10.20 -22.04 7.15
C TYR A 48 -9.21 -22.83 8.01
N ALA A 49 -8.61 -22.23 9.06
CA ALA A 49 -7.65 -22.87 9.94
C ALA A 49 -8.09 -24.25 10.48
N PRO A 50 -9.37 -24.47 10.88
CA PRO A 50 -9.83 -25.77 11.36
C PRO A 50 -9.70 -26.91 10.35
N LEU A 51 -9.67 -26.62 9.05
CA LEU A 51 -9.53 -27.61 7.98
C LEU A 51 -8.09 -28.16 7.85
N PHE A 52 -7.13 -27.57 8.57
CA PHE A 52 -5.71 -27.90 8.50
C PHE A 52 -5.21 -28.59 9.78
N TYR A 53 -5.25 -29.92 9.79
CA TYR A 53 -4.88 -30.74 10.95
C TYR A 53 -3.40 -31.14 10.99
N LYS A 54 -2.67 -31.07 9.87
CA LYS A 54 -1.26 -31.50 9.81
C LYS A 54 -0.35 -30.46 10.46
N LEU A 55 0.66 -30.91 11.22
CA LEU A 55 1.63 -30.02 11.90
C LEU A 55 2.29 -29.01 10.94
N LYS A 56 2.63 -29.45 9.72
CA LYS A 56 3.19 -28.56 8.69
C LYS A 56 2.23 -27.45 8.24
N ASP A 57 0.92 -27.73 8.28
CA ASP A 57 -0.10 -26.77 7.86
C ASP A 57 -0.30 -25.75 9.00
N LYS A 58 -0.23 -26.16 10.28
CA LYS A 58 -0.22 -25.26 11.45
C LYS A 58 0.92 -24.24 11.39
N LYS A 59 2.16 -24.68 11.12
CA LYS A 59 3.30 -23.77 10.94
C LYS A 59 3.08 -22.74 9.84
N LYS A 60 2.37 -23.11 8.76
CA LYS A 60 2.04 -22.18 7.68
C LYS A 60 0.97 -21.18 8.09
N ILE A 61 -0.01 -21.59 8.89
CA ILE A 61 -1.01 -20.68 9.47
C ILE A 61 -0.29 -19.63 10.31
N ASP A 62 0.55 -20.04 11.27
CA ASP A 62 1.31 -19.11 12.12
C ASP A 62 2.17 -18.15 11.29
N HIS A 63 2.78 -18.65 10.20
CA HIS A 63 3.56 -17.82 9.29
C HIS A 63 2.71 -16.74 8.60
N PHE A 64 1.55 -17.10 8.05
CA PHE A 64 0.65 -16.14 7.42
C PHE A 64 0.09 -15.12 8.41
N GLU A 65 -0.32 -15.55 9.61
CA GLU A 65 -0.81 -14.64 10.65
C GLU A 65 0.23 -13.57 10.99
N ASN A 66 1.48 -13.99 11.24
CA ASN A 66 2.57 -13.07 11.54
C ASN A 66 2.85 -12.10 10.38
N LEU A 67 2.84 -12.59 9.14
CA LEU A 67 3.03 -11.74 7.96
C LEU A 67 1.89 -10.74 7.77
N PHE A 68 0.64 -11.14 7.99
CA PHE A 68 -0.50 -10.24 7.85
C PHE A 68 -0.48 -9.14 8.91
N LEU A 69 -0.15 -9.47 10.15
CA LEU A 69 0.02 -8.50 11.23
C LEU A 69 1.16 -7.52 10.91
N TYR A 70 2.34 -8.03 10.55
CA TYR A 70 3.50 -7.21 10.22
C TYR A 70 3.24 -6.30 9.01
N TYR A 71 2.70 -6.83 7.91
CA TYR A 71 2.45 -6.03 6.71
C TYR A 71 1.37 -4.98 6.94
N SER A 72 0.29 -5.32 7.64
CA SER A 72 -0.83 -4.39 7.85
C SER A 72 -0.53 -3.30 8.88
N GLY A 73 0.21 -3.63 9.95
CA GLY A 73 0.50 -2.74 11.07
C GLY A 73 1.79 -1.93 10.94
N GLU A 74 2.79 -2.44 10.22
CA GLU A 74 4.09 -1.77 10.10
C GLU A 74 4.36 -1.30 8.68
N VAL A 75 4.40 -2.23 7.72
CA VAL A 75 4.88 -1.92 6.37
C VAL A 75 3.91 -1.00 5.62
N VAL A 76 2.63 -1.38 5.52
CA VAL A 76 1.62 -0.60 4.80
C VAL A 76 1.37 0.74 5.48
N ASP A 77 1.33 0.77 6.82
CA ASP A 77 1.13 2.01 7.58
C ASP A 77 2.32 2.97 7.42
N SER A 78 3.56 2.46 7.41
CA SER A 78 4.76 3.25 7.13
C SER A 78 4.73 3.84 5.71
N LEU A 79 4.47 3.03 4.69
CA LEU A 79 4.35 3.48 3.29
C LEU A 79 3.27 4.54 3.12
N ARG A 80 2.11 4.34 3.75
CA ARG A 80 1.01 5.31 3.74
C ARG A 80 1.39 6.61 4.44
N SER A 81 2.11 6.55 5.55
CA SER A 81 2.62 7.72 6.25
C SER A 81 3.59 8.52 5.38
N LYS A 82 4.56 7.84 4.75
CA LYS A 82 5.50 8.45 3.79
C LYS A 82 4.78 9.15 2.64
N LEU A 83 3.78 8.50 2.03
CA LEU A 83 2.95 9.11 0.99
C LEU A 83 2.19 10.36 1.46
N ARG A 84 1.61 10.32 2.66
CA ARG A 84 0.93 11.50 3.23
C ARG A 84 1.89 12.65 3.47
N GLN A 85 3.08 12.36 3.99
CA GLN A 85 4.13 13.38 4.19
C GLN A 85 4.59 13.97 2.86
N HIS A 86 4.76 13.13 1.83
CA HIS A 86 5.10 13.56 0.46
C HIS A 86 4.05 14.54 -0.10
N GLU A 87 2.77 14.22 0.04
CA GLU A 87 1.67 15.09 -0.41
C GLU A 87 1.54 16.37 0.42
N ASN A 88 1.78 16.30 1.73
CA ASN A 88 1.84 17.49 2.58
C ASN A 88 2.97 18.44 2.15
N ARG A 89 4.12 17.89 1.73
CA ARG A 89 5.24 18.67 1.19
C ARG A 89 4.87 19.33 -0.13
N LEU A 90 4.17 18.63 -1.03
CA LEU A 90 3.61 19.24 -2.25
C LEU A 90 2.69 20.41 -1.91
N ALA A 91 1.71 20.20 -1.03
CA ALA A 91 0.76 21.23 -0.62
C ALA A 91 1.48 22.46 -0.03
N SER A 92 2.56 22.24 0.73
CA SER A 92 3.37 23.31 1.31
C SER A 92 4.15 24.08 0.23
N ALA A 93 4.74 23.37 -0.74
CA ALA A 93 5.46 23.96 -1.86
C ALA A 93 4.55 24.81 -2.76
N LEU A 94 3.32 24.36 -3.01
CA LEU A 94 2.32 25.14 -3.76
C LEU A 94 1.91 26.42 -3.01
N LYS A 95 1.76 26.36 -1.67
CA LYS A 95 1.45 27.54 -0.85
C LYS A 95 2.56 28.59 -0.89
N THR A 96 3.82 28.16 -0.89
CA THR A 96 5.00 29.05 -0.92
C THR A 96 5.45 29.40 -2.33
N LYS A 97 4.72 28.98 -3.38
CA LYS A 97 5.05 29.19 -4.80
C LYS A 97 6.42 28.64 -5.20
N ASN A 98 6.89 27.60 -4.52
CA ASN A 98 8.15 26.91 -4.80
C ASN A 98 7.90 25.57 -5.51
N GLU A 99 7.27 25.63 -6.67
CA GLU A 99 6.79 24.46 -7.41
C GLU A 99 7.93 23.63 -8.03
N THR A 100 9.12 24.22 -8.18
CA THR A 100 10.33 23.59 -8.73
C THR A 100 11.20 22.93 -7.67
N SER A 101 10.63 22.56 -6.52
CA SER A 101 11.39 21.95 -5.43
C SER A 101 12.05 20.64 -5.87
N THR A 102 13.34 20.67 -6.20
CA THR A 102 14.13 19.50 -6.63
C THR A 102 14.08 18.35 -5.63
N ARG A 103 13.85 18.67 -4.35
CA ARG A 103 13.69 17.69 -3.28
C ARG A 103 12.41 16.85 -3.46
N TYR A 104 11.27 17.48 -3.74
CA TYR A 104 10.00 16.77 -3.97
C TYR A 104 10.12 15.79 -5.14
N PHE A 105 10.71 16.24 -6.25
CA PHE A 105 10.86 15.40 -7.45
C PHE A 105 11.73 14.16 -7.19
N ARG A 106 12.86 14.34 -6.48
CA ARG A 106 13.77 13.23 -6.11
C ARG A 106 13.14 12.26 -5.12
N GLU A 107 12.49 12.78 -4.07
CA GLU A 107 11.80 11.96 -3.08
C GLU A 107 10.65 11.16 -3.70
N HIS A 108 9.96 11.73 -4.70
CA HIS A 108 8.85 11.04 -5.38
C HIS A 108 9.30 9.73 -6.01
N ASP A 109 10.36 9.75 -6.84
CA ASP A 109 10.75 8.57 -7.62
C ASP A 109 11.23 7.44 -6.68
N SER A 110 12.02 7.78 -5.65
CA SER A 110 12.43 6.82 -4.62
C SER A 110 11.23 6.19 -3.89
N LEU A 111 10.21 6.99 -3.54
CA LEU A 111 9.01 6.48 -2.89
C LEU A 111 8.19 5.59 -3.84
N MET A 112 8.11 5.92 -5.13
CA MET A 112 7.43 5.10 -6.12
C MET A 112 8.11 3.73 -6.29
N ASP A 113 9.44 3.69 -6.24
CA ASP A 113 10.21 2.44 -6.34
C ASP A 113 10.02 1.57 -5.10
N GLU A 114 9.98 2.18 -3.91
CA GLU A 114 9.68 1.47 -2.65
C GLU A 114 8.28 0.83 -2.70
N LEU A 115 7.26 1.59 -3.12
CA LEU A 115 5.89 1.09 -3.29
C LEU A 115 5.78 -0.01 -4.33
N SER A 116 6.49 0.14 -5.46
CA SER A 116 6.48 -0.86 -6.54
C SER A 116 7.15 -2.15 -6.09
N THR A 117 8.22 -2.06 -5.30
CA THR A 117 8.90 -3.23 -4.73
C THR A 117 7.99 -3.96 -3.76
N PHE A 118 7.38 -3.25 -2.81
CA PHE A 118 6.43 -3.86 -1.89
C PHE A 118 5.22 -4.46 -2.62
N SER A 119 4.71 -3.80 -3.67
CA SER A 119 3.60 -4.32 -4.46
C SER A 119 3.88 -5.70 -5.05
N LYS A 120 5.13 -5.99 -5.46
CA LYS A 120 5.51 -7.31 -5.96
C LYS A 120 5.46 -8.35 -4.84
N SER A 121 6.12 -8.08 -3.71
CA SER A 121 6.11 -8.96 -2.54
C SER A 121 4.69 -9.20 -2.00
N TYR A 122 3.84 -8.18 -2.01
CA TYR A 122 2.44 -8.30 -1.63
C TYR A 122 1.66 -9.24 -2.55
N ASN A 123 1.86 -9.13 -3.87
CA ASN A 123 1.20 -10.00 -4.84
C ASN A 123 1.67 -11.47 -4.73
N GLU A 124 2.94 -11.69 -4.42
CA GLU A 124 3.49 -13.02 -4.13
C GLU A 124 2.84 -13.62 -2.87
N LEU A 125 2.81 -12.86 -1.77
CA LEU A 125 2.13 -13.26 -0.54
C LEU A 125 0.66 -13.62 -0.79
N LYS A 126 -0.06 -12.79 -1.54
CA LYS A 126 -1.46 -13.01 -1.90
C LYS A 126 -1.62 -14.31 -2.69
N ALA A 127 -0.79 -14.55 -3.70
CA ALA A 127 -0.85 -15.77 -4.50
C ALA A 127 -0.58 -17.02 -3.65
N ASP A 128 0.43 -16.97 -2.78
CA ASP A 128 0.79 -18.06 -1.88
C ASP A 128 -0.31 -18.37 -0.87
N PHE A 129 -0.92 -17.33 -0.29
CA PHE A 129 -2.04 -17.47 0.63
C PHE A 129 -3.26 -18.11 -0.06
N LEU A 130 -3.66 -17.59 -1.23
CA LEU A 130 -4.82 -18.11 -1.97
C LEU A 130 -4.60 -19.58 -2.37
N LYS A 131 -3.37 -19.95 -2.76
CA LYS A 131 -2.99 -21.34 -3.04
C LYS A 131 -3.07 -22.22 -1.79
N PHE A 132 -2.64 -21.69 -0.64
CA PHE A 132 -2.71 -22.41 0.63
C PHE A 132 -4.15 -22.71 1.04
N ILE A 133 -5.03 -21.70 1.10
CA ILE A 133 -6.44 -21.91 1.48
C ILE A 133 -7.20 -22.77 0.48
N SER A 134 -6.92 -22.66 -0.82
CA SER A 134 -7.53 -23.51 -1.85
C SER A 134 -7.16 -24.98 -1.70
N SER A 135 -6.05 -25.29 -1.02
CA SER A 135 -5.65 -26.67 -0.74
C SER A 135 -6.47 -27.32 0.38
N ALA A 136 -7.22 -26.54 1.17
CA ALA A 136 -8.15 -27.05 2.18
C ALA A 136 -9.32 -27.81 1.53
N ASN A 137 -9.91 -27.23 0.46
CA ASN A 137 -11.06 -27.80 -0.25
C ASN A 137 -10.77 -29.10 -1.01
N LYS A 138 -9.50 -29.47 -1.21
CA LYS A 138 -9.10 -30.73 -1.88
C LYS A 138 -8.84 -31.88 -0.91
N LYS A 139 -8.94 -31.64 0.40
CA LYS A 139 -8.61 -32.60 1.47
C LYS A 139 -9.84 -33.06 2.27
N GLY A 140 -11.03 -32.51 1.98
CA GLY A 140 -12.31 -33.04 2.42
C GLY A 140 -12.94 -33.86 1.31
#